data_AF-A0A3M2DJZ6-F1
#
_entry.id   AF-A0A3M2DJZ6-F1
#
_cell.length_a   1.000
_cell.length_b   1.000
_cell.length_c   1.000
_cell.angle_alpha   90.00
_cell.angle_beta   90.00
_cell.angle_gamma   90.00
#
_symmetry.space_group_name_H-M   'P 1'
#
loop_
_entity.id
_entity.type
_entity.pdbx_description
1 polymer ?
#
loop_
_entity_poly.entity_id
_entity_poly.type
_entity_poly.pdbx_seq_one_letter_code
_entity_poly.pdbx_strand_id
1 'polypeptide(L)' 'KKRIHDLDYRVAEADYAELASVAEEEACYASGGDLETRIVELENEMKAAAKALEFERAAQLRDTIRALRRKLLAVAG' A
#
# COMPACT_ATOMS: atom_id res chain seq x y z
N LYS A 1 -23.22 38.19 12.85
CA LYS A 1 -22.91 36.78 13.21
C LYS A 1 -23.36 35.88 12.06
N LYS A 2 -22.47 35.53 11.13
CA LYS A 2 -22.77 34.60 10.04
C LYS A 2 -22.17 33.24 10.40
N ARG A 3 -23.00 32.20 10.27
CA ARG A 3 -22.74 30.80 10.57
C ARG A 3 -21.91 30.22 9.43
N ILE A 4 -20.83 29.53 9.74
CA ILE A 4 -20.14 28.66 8.79
C ILE A 4 -20.74 27.28 9.00
N HIS A 5 -21.61 26.88 8.08
CA HIS A 5 -21.85 25.48 7.75
C HIS A 5 -20.68 25.01 6.86
N ASP A 6 -20.67 23.71 6.53
CA ASP A 6 -19.80 23.05 5.54
C ASP A 6 -18.53 22.42 6.13
N LEU A 7 -18.05 21.23 5.74
CA LEU A 7 -18.54 20.16 4.85
C LEU A 7 -17.49 19.04 4.89
N ASP A 8 -17.26 18.37 6.03
CA ASP A 8 -16.06 17.52 6.16
C ASP A 8 -16.33 16.01 6.28
N TYR A 9 -17.53 15.52 5.95
CA TYR A 9 -17.87 14.11 6.20
C TYR A 9 -18.49 13.35 5.01
N ARG A 10 -18.13 13.67 3.76
CA ARG A 10 -18.78 12.99 2.62
C ARG A 10 -17.94 12.64 1.39
N VAL A 11 -16.62 12.46 1.54
CA VAL A 11 -15.81 11.91 0.44
C VAL A 11 -14.85 10.85 0.97
N ALA A 12 -15.35 9.64 1.20
CA ALA A 12 -14.52 8.46 1.44
C ALA A 12 -14.85 7.31 0.47
N GLU A 13 -15.59 7.59 -0.61
CA GLU A 13 -16.21 6.56 -1.48
C GLU A 13 -15.90 6.78 -2.98
N ALA A 14 -14.93 7.64 -3.34
CA ALA A 14 -14.67 7.97 -4.75
C ALA A 14 -13.32 7.48 -5.30
N ASP A 15 -12.35 7.10 -4.46
CA ASP A 15 -10.99 6.75 -4.91
C ASP A 15 -10.72 5.23 -4.96
N TYR A 16 -11.77 4.41 -4.99
CA TYR A 16 -11.62 2.97 -5.27
C TYR A 16 -11.27 2.67 -6.74
N ALA A 17 -11.35 3.66 -7.63
CA ALA A 17 -11.02 3.49 -9.05
C ALA A 17 -9.51 3.42 -9.33
N GLU A 18 -8.68 4.09 -8.51
CA GLU A 18 -7.22 4.10 -8.70
C GLU A 18 -6.56 2.80 -8.21
N LEU A 19 -7.26 1.99 -7.41
CA LEU A 19 -6.80 0.64 -7.04
C LEU A 19 -6.88 -0.34 -8.22
N ALA A 20 -7.75 -0.10 -9.20
CA ALA A 20 -7.90 -0.98 -10.36
C ALA A 20 -6.70 -0.88 -11.32
N SER A 21 -6.16 0.32 -11.56
CA SER A 21 -4.96 0.49 -12.41
C SER A 21 -3.70 -0.07 -11.75
N VAL A 22 -3.62 0.01 -10.42
CA VAL A 22 -2.52 -0.53 -9.63
C VAL A 22 -2.56 -2.07 -9.58
N ALA A 23 -3.76 -2.66 -9.53
CA ALA A 23 -3.95 -4.11 -9.63
C ALA A 23 -3.50 -4.69 -10.98
N GLU A 24 -3.64 -3.95 -12.09
CA GLU A 24 -3.17 -4.38 -13.41
C GLU A 24 -1.63 -4.38 -13.52
N GLU A 25 -0.92 -3.42 -12.92
CA GLU A 25 0.55 -3.41 -12.87
C GLU A 25 1.11 -4.48 -11.91
N GLU A 26 0.43 -4.74 -10.79
CA GLU A 26 0.82 -5.76 -9.81
C GLU A 26 0.72 -7.19 -10.35
N ALA A 27 -0.25 -7.46 -11.23
CA ALA A 27 -0.43 -8.77 -11.86
C ALA A 27 0.82 -9.22 -12.64
N CYS A 28 1.65 -8.28 -13.11
CA CYS A 28 2.91 -8.59 -13.80
C CYS A 28 4.02 -9.07 -12.84
N TYR A 29 3.96 -8.69 -11.55
CA TYR A 29 4.93 -9.10 -10.52
C TYR A 29 4.52 -10.37 -9.74
N ALA A 30 3.26 -10.80 -9.82
CA ALA A 30 2.72 -11.96 -9.09
C ALA A 30 3.23 -13.33 -9.59
N SER A 31 4.12 -13.37 -10.58
CA SER A 31 4.76 -14.61 -11.06
C SER A 31 5.93 -15.08 -10.18
N GLY A 32 6.20 -14.37 -9.07
CA GLY A 32 7.24 -14.70 -8.10
C GLY A 32 6.76 -15.68 -7.01
N GLY A 33 7.70 -16.29 -6.28
CA GLY A 33 7.37 -17.23 -5.20
C GLY A 33 6.53 -16.59 -4.08
N ASP A 34 5.95 -17.41 -3.18
CA ASP A 34 5.04 -16.94 -2.11
C ASP A 34 5.56 -15.72 -1.33
N LEU A 35 6.88 -15.62 -1.15
CA LEU A 35 7.53 -14.51 -0.46
C LEU A 35 7.56 -13.21 -1.28
N GLU A 36 7.71 -13.29 -2.60
CA GLU A 36 7.70 -12.15 -3.53
C GLU A 36 6.29 -11.58 -3.65
N THR A 37 5.28 -12.45 -3.80
CA THR A 37 3.87 -12.05 -3.80
C THR A 37 3.52 -11.31 -2.51
N ARG A 38 3.96 -11.83 -1.35
CA ARG A 38 3.73 -11.16 -0.07
C ARG A 38 4.43 -9.81 0.05
N ILE A 39 5.60 -9.63 -0.55
CA ILE A 39 6.30 -8.35 -0.60
C ILE A 39 5.50 -7.33 -1.41
N VAL A 40 4.98 -7.73 -2.57
CA VAL A 40 4.16 -6.87 -3.43
C VAL A 40 2.92 -6.39 -2.68
N GLU A 41 2.16 -7.30 -2.06
CA GLU A 41 0.98 -6.94 -1.26
C GLU A 41 1.29 -5.89 -0.18
N LEU A 42 2.38 -6.11 0.57
CA LEU A 42 2.80 -5.18 1.63
C LEU A 42 3.23 -3.82 1.08
N GLU A 43 3.82 -3.78 -0.12
CA GLU A 43 4.17 -2.52 -0.80
C GLU A 43 2.92 -1.72 -1.15
N ASN A 44 1.84 -2.39 -1.52
CA ASN A 44 0.57 -1.74 -1.88
C ASN A 44 -0.13 -1.22 -0.63
N GLU A 45 -0.15 -2.02 0.44
CA GLU A 45 -0.61 -1.57 1.76
C GLU A 45 0.21 -0.37 2.26
N MET A 46 1.53 -0.36 2.06
CA MET A 46 2.41 0.73 2.47
C MET A 46 2.09 2.02 1.70
N LYS A 47 1.92 1.92 0.37
CA LYS A 47 1.54 3.05 -0.48
C LYS A 47 0.16 3.59 -0.09
N ALA A 48 -0.81 2.72 0.19
CA ALA A 48 -2.14 3.11 0.65
C ALA A 48 -2.09 3.86 2.00
N ALA A 49 -1.33 3.34 2.97
CA ALA A 49 -1.10 4.00 4.26
C ALA A 49 -0.44 5.38 4.08
N ALA A 50 0.53 5.50 3.18
CA ALA A 50 1.19 6.77 2.87
C ALA A 50 0.22 7.78 2.22
N LYS A 51 -0.64 7.34 1.28
CA LYS A 51 -1.70 8.17 0.69
C LYS A 51 -2.71 8.64 1.74
N ALA A 52 -3.03 7.80 2.72
CA ALA A 52 -3.89 8.11 3.85
C ALA A 52 -3.22 8.97 4.95
N LEU A 53 -1.96 9.40 4.77
CA LEU A 53 -1.15 10.13 5.75
C LEU A 53 -0.86 9.34 7.05
N GLU A 54 -1.02 8.01 7.03
CA GLU A 54 -0.70 7.09 8.12
C GLU A 54 0.80 6.72 8.10
N PHE A 55 1.67 7.71 8.33
CA PHE A 55 3.12 7.53 8.16
C PHE A 55 3.75 6.51 9.11
N GLU A 56 3.24 6.37 10.32
CA GLU A 56 3.71 5.34 11.27
C GLU A 56 3.47 3.93 10.71
N ARG A 57 2.27 3.70 10.16
CA ARG A 57 1.91 2.42 9.53
C ARG A 57 2.75 2.17 8.28
N ALA A 58 2.90 3.18 7.43
CA ALA A 58 3.75 3.08 6.25
C ALA A 58 5.22 2.75 6.61
N ALA A 59 5.75 3.33 7.70
CA ALA A 59 7.10 3.03 8.18
C ALA A 59 7.25 1.58 8.65
N GLN A 60 6.27 1.05 9.40
CA GLN A 60 6.26 -0.35 9.84
C GLN A 60 6.21 -1.32 8.66
N LEU A 61 5.36 -1.03 7.67
CA LEU A 61 5.24 -1.84 6.45
C LEU A 61 6.55 -1.82 5.66
N ARG A 62 7.17 -0.65 5.48
CA ARG A 62 8.49 -0.51 4.83
C ARG A 62 9.55 -1.38 5.48
N ASP A 63 9.62 -1.37 6.82
CA ASP A 63 10.64 -2.12 7.55
C ASP A 63 10.39 -3.65 7.45
N THR A 64 9.12 -4.06 7.40
CA THR A 64 8.71 -5.44 7.14
C THR A 64 9.11 -5.90 5.74
N ILE A 65 8.80 -5.10 4.70
CA ILE A 65 9.19 -5.36 3.31
C ILE A 65 10.71 -5.55 3.20
N ARG A 66 11.49 -4.67 3.82
CA ARG A 66 12.96 -4.77 3.84
C ARG A 66 13.43 -6.08 4.48
N ALA A 67 12.79 -6.54 5.55
CA ALA A 67 13.13 -7.81 6.18
C ALA A 67 12.84 -9.01 5.29
N LEU A 68 11.70 -9.02 4.59
CA LEU A 68 11.34 -10.09 3.66
C LEU A 68 12.27 -10.13 2.44
N ARG A 69 12.60 -8.98 1.85
CA ARG A 69 13.57 -8.89 0.74
C ARG A 69 14.95 -9.44 1.13
N ARG A 70 15.42 -9.19 2.35
CA ARG A 70 16.67 -9.78 2.86
C ARG A 70 16.60 -11.30 2.97
N LYS A 71 15.47 -11.84 3.42
CA LYS A 71 15.27 -13.31 3.50
C LYS A 71 15.24 -13.94 2.10
N LEU A 72 14.58 -13.30 1.14
CA LEU A 72 14.53 -13.77 -0.25
C LEU A 72 15.94 -13.90 -0.83
N LEU A 73 16.77 -12.87 -0.67
CA LEU A 73 18.17 -12.88 -1.11
C LEU A 73 19.01 -13.96 -0.43
N ALA A 74 18.75 -14.25 0.86
CA ALA A 74 19.48 -15.27 1.60
C ALA A 74 19.10 -16.71 1.22
N VAL A 75 17.89 -16.93 0.68
CA VAL A 75 17.41 -18.25 0.23
C VAL A 75 17.80 -18.51 -1.24
N ALA A 76 18.00 -17.46 -2.03
CA ALA A 76 18.40 -17.56 -3.43
C ALA A 76 19.92 -17.76 -3.65
N GLY A 77 20.73 -17.69 -2.61
CA GLY A 77 22.19 -17.91 -2.63
C GLY A 77 22.57 -19.27 -2.09
#